data_AF-A0A195EQE4-F1
#
_entry.id   AF-A0A195EQE4-F1
#
_cell.length_a   1.000
_cell.length_b   1.000
_cell.length_c   1.000
_cell.angle_alpha   90.00
_cell.angle_beta   90.00
_cell.angle_gamma   90.00
#
_symmetry.space_group_name_H-M   'P 1'
#
loop_
_entity.id
_entity.type
_entity.pdbx_description
1 polymer ?
#
loop_
_entity_poly.entity_id
_entity_poly.type
_entity_poly.pdbx_seq_one_letter_code
_entity_poly.pdbx_strand_id
1 'polypeptide(L)'
;MIGTFLCDAPARTYMKCIKSHQRYSCSEKCTELGEYVNGRVILRNTHMPLRIDESFCSQINDYHTGISLKIKYWACQFFAIDYMHNVCLGVTRKLLKCWISGNYKVRFIQFLIYNVYYLIHLFEEVLRYGKLDSFAAFLFKNFLGYLLRLTKSLTKQH
;
A
#
# COMPACT_ATOMS: atom_id res chain seq x y z
N MET A 1 17.21 -1.39 -16.46
CA MET A 1 16.83 -1.26 -15.04
C MET A 1 15.43 -0.68 -15.01
N ILE A 2 14.43 -1.51 -14.73
CA ILE A 2 13.03 -1.10 -14.80
C ILE A 2 12.72 -0.36 -13.49
N GLY A 3 12.47 0.95 -13.56
CA GLY A 3 12.19 1.78 -12.39
C GLY A 3 10.83 1.46 -11.75
N THR A 4 10.78 1.40 -10.42
CA THR A 4 9.54 1.23 -9.65
C THR A 4 8.85 2.58 -9.40
N PHE A 5 7.52 2.61 -9.42
CA PHE A 5 6.72 3.77 -9.03
C PHE A 5 6.60 3.84 -7.51
N LEU A 6 7.05 4.97 -6.97
CA LEU A 6 6.97 5.30 -5.56
C LEU A 6 5.93 6.39 -5.34
N CYS A 7 4.84 6.02 -4.68
CA CYS A 7 3.79 6.95 -4.31
C CYS A 7 3.07 6.49 -3.05
N ASP A 8 2.35 7.41 -2.40
CA ASP A 8 1.61 7.14 -1.17
C ASP A 8 0.38 6.23 -1.41
N ALA A 9 -0.20 5.70 -0.32
CA ALA A 9 -1.31 4.75 -0.43
C ALA A 9 -2.52 5.31 -1.21
N PRO A 10 -2.98 6.57 -1.02
CA PRO A 10 -4.04 7.16 -1.83
C PRO A 10 -3.70 7.19 -3.33
N ALA A 11 -2.51 7.65 -3.72
CA ALA A 11 -2.14 7.69 -5.12
C ALA A 11 -2.03 6.30 -5.75
N ARG A 12 -1.50 5.30 -5.03
CA ARG A 12 -1.49 3.90 -5.49
C ARG A 12 -2.90 3.36 -5.72
N THR A 13 -3.81 3.60 -4.78
CA THR A 13 -5.20 3.14 -4.90
C THR A 13 -5.91 3.78 -6.08
N TYR A 14 -5.64 5.05 -6.35
CA TYR A 14 -6.18 5.77 -7.51
C TYR A 14 -5.60 5.24 -8.83
N MET A 15 -4.27 5.09 -8.93
CA MET A 15 -3.60 4.61 -10.15
C MET A 15 -3.96 3.16 -10.50
N LYS A 16 -4.09 2.30 -9.49
CA LYS A 16 -4.45 0.88 -9.66
C LYS A 16 -5.96 0.65 -9.74
N CYS A 17 -6.78 1.65 -9.44
CA CYS A 17 -8.23 1.53 -9.29
C CYS A 17 -8.62 0.38 -8.34
N ILE A 18 -8.00 0.37 -7.16
CA ILE A 18 -8.26 -0.62 -6.09
C ILE A 18 -8.86 0.04 -4.85
N LYS A 19 -9.54 -0.77 -4.04
CA LYS A 19 -10.14 -0.34 -2.77
C LYS A 19 -9.09 0.26 -1.84
N SER A 20 -9.49 1.32 -1.12
CA SER A 20 -8.59 2.01 -0.20
C SER A 20 -8.20 1.13 1.00
N HIS A 21 -7.12 1.53 1.68
CA HIS A 21 -6.60 0.91 2.90
C HIS A 21 -7.60 0.74 4.06
N GLN A 22 -8.79 1.35 3.97
CA GLN A 22 -9.83 1.32 5.02
C GLN A 22 -10.99 0.39 4.67
N ARG A 23 -10.90 -0.33 3.53
CA ARG A 23 -11.95 -1.23 3.06
C ARG A 23 -11.60 -2.68 3.39
N TYR A 24 -12.63 -3.53 3.45
CA TYR A 24 -12.51 -4.96 3.69
C TYR A 24 -11.44 -5.63 2.82
N SER A 25 -11.52 -5.46 1.50
CA SER A 25 -10.52 -6.00 0.56
C SER A 25 -9.46 -4.95 0.22
N CYS A 26 -8.69 -4.51 1.21
CA CYS A 26 -7.71 -3.42 1.06
C CYS A 26 -6.29 -3.87 0.72
N SER A 27 -5.97 -5.16 0.87
CA SER A 27 -4.60 -5.63 0.63
C SER A 27 -4.25 -5.58 -0.86
N GLU A 28 -3.24 -4.78 -1.19
CA GLU A 28 -2.74 -4.62 -2.57
C GLU A 28 -1.63 -5.63 -2.94
N LYS A 29 -1.05 -6.32 -1.95
CA LYS A 29 0.10 -7.24 -2.14
C LYS A 29 -0.28 -8.70 -2.09
N CYS A 30 -1.29 -9.06 -1.30
CA CYS A 30 -1.74 -10.44 -1.13
C CYS A 30 -3.27 -10.50 -1.12
N THR A 31 -3.81 -11.72 -1.16
CA THR A 31 -5.26 -11.97 -1.18
C THR A 31 -5.92 -11.92 0.20
N GLU A 32 -5.20 -11.49 1.24
CA GLU A 32 -5.76 -11.35 2.58
C GLU A 32 -6.94 -10.37 2.61
N LEU A 33 -8.01 -10.80 3.28
CA LEU A 33 -9.20 -10.00 3.51
C LEU A 33 -9.16 -9.43 4.92
N GLY A 34 -9.57 -8.18 5.07
CA GLY A 34 -9.54 -7.49 6.35
C GLY A 34 -10.77 -7.76 7.21
N GLU A 35 -10.63 -7.69 8.52
CA GLU A 35 -11.74 -7.75 9.47
C GLU A 35 -12.03 -6.35 10.01
N TYR A 36 -13.31 -6.02 10.22
CA TYR A 36 -13.68 -4.78 10.91
C TYR A 36 -13.67 -4.98 12.42
N VAL A 37 -12.83 -4.21 13.12
CA VAL A 37 -12.78 -4.14 14.58
C VAL A 37 -12.84 -2.67 14.99
N ASN A 38 -13.86 -2.30 15.79
CA ASN A 38 -14.06 -0.93 16.27
C ASN A 38 -14.05 0.12 15.14
N GLY A 39 -14.77 -0.17 14.05
CA GLY A 39 -14.88 0.72 12.87
C GLY A 39 -13.62 0.83 12.02
N ARG A 40 -12.65 -0.08 12.20
CA ARG A 40 -11.35 -0.04 11.51
C ARG A 40 -11.00 -1.42 10.95
N VAL A 41 -10.36 -1.45 9.79
CA VAL A 41 -9.96 -2.71 9.13
C VAL A 41 -8.61 -3.18 9.65
N ILE A 42 -8.48 -4.48 9.93
CA ILE A 42 -7.24 -5.16 10.34
C ILE A 42 -6.98 -6.40 9.44
N LEU A 43 -5.72 -6.72 9.16
CA LEU A 43 -5.30 -7.87 8.34
C LEU A 43 -4.49 -8.86 9.18
N ARG A 44 -5.08 -9.99 9.60
CA ARG A 44 -4.46 -10.84 10.63
C ARG A 44 -3.54 -11.89 10.04
N ASN A 45 -3.84 -12.41 8.87
CA ASN A 45 -3.13 -13.54 8.29
C ASN A 45 -1.95 -13.08 7.43
N THR A 46 -0.77 -13.57 7.78
CA THR A 46 0.50 -13.26 7.14
C THR A 46 0.88 -14.25 6.05
N HIS A 47 0.21 -15.40 5.95
CA HIS A 47 0.56 -16.49 5.04
C HIS A 47 -0.37 -16.58 3.82
N MET A 48 -0.91 -15.45 3.40
CA MET A 48 -1.79 -15.38 2.23
C MET A 48 -1.00 -15.27 0.93
N PRO A 49 -1.46 -15.90 -0.17
CA PRO A 49 -0.77 -15.86 -1.44
C PRO A 49 -0.67 -14.42 -1.96
N LEU A 50 0.49 -14.10 -2.54
CA LEU A 50 0.74 -12.81 -3.16
C LEU A 50 -0.13 -12.65 -4.41
N ARG A 51 -0.54 -11.40 -4.68
CA ARG A 51 -1.24 -11.07 -5.91
C ARG A 51 -0.24 -11.10 -7.06
N ILE A 52 -0.61 -11.78 -8.13
CA ILE A 52 0.13 -11.85 -9.39
C ILE A 52 -0.56 -11.00 -10.45
N ASP A 53 0.19 -10.55 -11.45
CA ASP A 53 -0.28 -9.61 -12.46
C ASP A 53 -1.41 -10.19 -13.33
N GLU A 54 -1.40 -11.51 -13.57
CA GLU A 54 -2.48 -12.23 -14.26
C GLU A 54 -3.80 -12.15 -13.48
N SER A 55 -3.72 -12.31 -12.15
CA SER A 55 -4.89 -12.19 -11.26
C SER A 55 -5.41 -10.75 -11.17
N PHE A 56 -4.52 -9.77 -11.35
CA PHE A 56 -4.86 -8.35 -11.35
C PHE A 56 -5.55 -7.96 -12.67
N CYS A 57 -5.03 -8.44 -13.80
CA CYS A 57 -5.62 -8.19 -15.13
C CYS A 57 -7.02 -8.80 -15.28
N SER A 58 -7.22 -9.99 -14.73
CA SER A 58 -8.48 -10.73 -14.84
C SER A 58 -9.57 -10.20 -13.90
N GLN A 59 -9.24 -9.28 -12.99
CA GLN A 59 -10.17 -8.66 -12.02
C GLN A 59 -11.06 -9.67 -11.27
N ILE A 60 -10.54 -10.87 -11.02
CA ILE A 60 -11.31 -11.99 -10.43
C ILE A 60 -11.80 -11.67 -9.00
N ASN A 61 -11.13 -10.74 -8.31
CA ASN A 61 -11.37 -10.46 -6.90
C ASN A 61 -12.08 -9.11 -6.69
N ASP A 62 -12.96 -9.03 -5.69
CA ASP A 62 -13.70 -7.82 -5.26
C ASP A 62 -12.81 -6.77 -4.55
N TYR A 63 -11.62 -6.50 -5.05
CA TYR A 63 -10.76 -5.41 -4.55
C TYR A 63 -10.57 -4.30 -5.59
N HIS A 64 -11.02 -4.50 -6.83
CA HIS A 64 -11.03 -3.46 -7.85
C HIS A 64 -12.24 -2.54 -7.67
N THR A 65 -12.04 -1.24 -7.86
CA THR A 65 -13.12 -0.23 -7.90
C THR A 65 -13.39 0.26 -9.33
N GLY A 66 -12.65 -0.25 -10.30
CA GLY A 66 -12.76 0.10 -11.72
C GLY A 66 -11.63 -0.51 -12.53
N ILE A 67 -11.57 -0.16 -13.82
CA ILE A 67 -10.54 -0.64 -14.73
C ILE A 67 -9.34 0.33 -14.70
N SER A 68 -8.16 -0.18 -14.37
CA SER A 68 -6.91 0.58 -14.43
C SER A 68 -6.55 0.91 -15.89
N LEU A 69 -6.81 2.14 -16.32
CA LEU A 69 -6.71 2.54 -17.73
C LEU A 69 -5.29 2.48 -18.34
N LYS A 70 -4.22 2.27 -17.55
CA LYS A 70 -2.83 2.48 -18.02
C LYS A 70 -1.77 1.50 -17.52
N ILE A 71 -2.11 0.56 -16.64
CA ILE A 71 -1.14 -0.36 -16.03
C ILE A 71 -1.78 -1.74 -15.98
N LYS A 72 -1.79 -2.41 -17.14
CA LYS A 72 -2.30 -3.78 -17.26
C LYS A 72 -1.23 -4.77 -16.79
N TYR A 73 -0.05 -4.68 -17.39
CA TYR A 73 1.04 -5.58 -17.06
C TYR A 73 1.87 -5.03 -15.90
N TRP A 74 2.28 -5.92 -15.00
CA TRP A 74 3.24 -5.64 -13.92
C TRP A 74 2.75 -4.68 -12.81
N ALA A 75 1.44 -4.41 -12.68
CA ALA A 75 0.88 -3.52 -11.66
C ALA A 75 1.16 -3.96 -10.21
N CYS A 76 1.29 -5.26 -9.96
CA CYS A 76 1.62 -5.79 -8.64
C CYS A 76 3.11 -5.60 -8.31
N GLN A 77 3.97 -5.57 -9.33
CA GLN A 77 5.42 -5.48 -9.19
C GLN A 77 5.93 -4.03 -9.25
N PHE A 78 5.38 -3.21 -10.14
CA PHE A 78 5.87 -1.86 -10.39
C PHE A 78 5.69 -0.88 -9.23
N PHE A 79 4.78 -1.14 -8.30
CA PHE A 79 4.52 -0.23 -7.18
C PHE A 79 5.13 -0.76 -5.89
N ALA A 80 6.29 -0.22 -5.52
CA ALA A 80 6.88 -0.45 -4.21
C ALA A 80 6.12 0.31 -3.11
N ILE A 81 6.11 -0.24 -1.90
CA ILE A 81 5.54 0.46 -0.74
C ILE A 81 6.52 1.56 -0.33
N ASP A 82 6.03 2.80 -0.23
CA ASP A 82 6.81 3.89 0.32
C ASP A 82 7.08 3.65 1.82
N TYR A 83 8.23 3.05 2.11
CA TYR A 83 8.69 2.74 3.46
C TYR A 83 8.73 3.96 4.37
N MET A 84 9.15 5.12 3.87
CA MET A 84 9.34 6.27 4.74
C MET A 84 8.00 6.80 5.24
N HIS A 85 7.01 6.92 4.36
CA HIS A 85 5.69 7.39 4.76
C HIS A 85 4.89 6.32 5.52
N ASN A 86 4.93 5.06 5.06
CA ASN A 86 4.16 4.00 5.71
C ASN A 86 4.80 3.57 7.02
N VAL A 87 6.09 3.26 7.03
CA VAL A 87 6.81 2.70 8.18
C VAL A 87 7.40 3.77 9.08
N CYS A 88 8.37 4.56 8.61
CA CYS A 88 9.09 5.48 9.51
C CYS A 88 8.19 6.56 10.10
N LEU A 89 7.44 7.26 9.25
CA LEU A 89 6.58 8.37 9.66
C LEU A 89 5.22 7.88 10.17
N GLY A 90 4.66 6.84 9.53
CA GLY A 90 3.36 6.29 9.86
C GLY A 90 3.41 5.36 11.06
N VAL A 91 3.97 4.16 10.87
CA VAL A 91 3.96 3.07 11.85
C VAL A 91 4.80 3.40 13.08
N THR A 92 6.06 3.79 12.92
CA THR A 92 7.01 3.99 14.03
C THR A 92 6.52 5.10 14.96
N ARG A 93 6.04 6.22 14.42
CA ARG A 93 5.47 7.31 15.23
C ARG A 93 4.26 6.85 16.05
N LYS A 94 3.40 6.00 15.48
CA LYS A 94 2.19 5.51 16.16
C LYS A 94 2.53 4.46 17.22
N LEU A 95 3.48 3.57 16.91
CA LEU A 95 4.07 2.61 17.85
C LEU A 95 4.68 3.31 19.06
N LEU A 96 5.57 4.27 18.82
CA LEU A 96 6.26 5.01 19.88
C LEU A 96 5.25 5.74 20.79
N LYS A 97 4.24 6.40 20.21
CA LYS A 97 3.17 7.05 21.00
C LYS A 97 2.37 6.04 21.82
N CYS A 98 2.03 4.89 21.26
CA CYS A 98 1.34 3.82 22.00
C CYS A 98 2.22 3.22 23.10
N TRP A 99 3.52 3.06 22.90
CA TRP A 99 4.44 2.52 23.89
C TRP A 99 4.69 3.49 25.05
N ILE A 100 4.86 4.78 24.76
CA ILE A 100 5.15 5.81 25.78
C ILE A 100 3.89 6.18 26.56
N SER A 101 2.76 6.39 25.87
CA SER A 101 1.58 7.04 26.46
C SER A 101 0.28 6.23 26.29
N GLY A 102 0.33 5.06 25.65
CA GLY A 102 -0.84 4.20 25.48
C GLY A 102 -1.17 3.43 26.76
N ASN A 103 -2.47 3.23 26.99
CA ASN A 103 -2.98 2.40 28.08
C ASN A 103 -2.35 1.00 28.00
N TYR A 104 -1.87 0.50 29.14
CA TYR A 104 -1.15 -0.78 29.27
C TYR A 104 -1.87 -1.97 28.62
N LYS A 105 -3.21 -2.02 28.67
CA LYS A 105 -4.01 -3.10 28.06
C LYS A 105 -4.06 -3.06 26.52
N VAL A 106 -3.68 -1.93 25.92
CA VAL A 106 -3.75 -1.65 24.48
C VAL A 106 -2.36 -1.43 23.88
N ARG A 107 -1.29 -1.53 24.69
CA ARG A 107 0.10 -1.47 24.24
C ARG A 107 0.42 -2.59 23.24
N PHE A 108 -0.35 -3.66 23.26
CA PHE A 108 -0.36 -4.72 22.27
C PHE A 108 -1.79 -4.98 21.79
N ILE A 109 -1.91 -5.29 20.50
CA ILE A 109 -3.05 -5.93 19.84
C ILE A 109 -4.08 -4.98 19.18
N GLN A 110 -4.45 -5.39 17.96
CA GLN A 110 -5.38 -4.81 16.98
C GLN A 110 -4.96 -3.58 16.20
N PHE A 111 -4.48 -2.49 16.84
CA PHE A 111 -4.20 -1.27 16.07
C PHE A 111 -2.98 -1.36 15.16
N LEU A 112 -2.07 -2.25 15.52
CA LEU A 112 -0.77 -2.40 14.91
C LEU A 112 -0.77 -3.33 13.71
N ILE A 113 -1.78 -4.17 13.62
CA ILE A 113 -1.81 -5.30 12.69
C ILE A 113 -1.65 -4.80 11.25
N TYR A 114 -2.45 -3.82 10.82
CA TYR A 114 -2.39 -3.31 9.45
C TYR A 114 -1.06 -2.62 9.09
N ASN A 115 -0.52 -1.86 10.03
CA ASN A 115 0.69 -1.07 9.81
C ASN A 115 1.95 -1.95 9.84
N VAL A 116 2.01 -2.90 10.78
CA VAL A 116 3.06 -3.92 10.85
C VAL A 116 2.96 -4.91 9.69
N TYR A 117 1.76 -5.15 9.15
CA TYR A 117 1.55 -5.99 7.97
C TYR A 117 2.44 -5.60 6.79
N TYR A 118 2.57 -4.30 6.55
CA TYR A 118 3.39 -3.80 5.46
C TYR A 118 4.90 -4.02 5.66
N LEU A 119 5.36 -4.24 6.89
CA LEU A 119 6.76 -4.61 7.15
C LEU A 119 7.11 -5.98 6.59
N ILE A 120 6.13 -6.89 6.57
CA ILE A 120 6.31 -8.24 6.02
C ILE A 120 6.56 -8.14 4.52
N HIS A 121 5.74 -7.35 3.81
CA HIS A 121 5.91 -7.14 2.37
C HIS A 121 7.14 -6.30 2.03
N LEU A 122 7.54 -5.37 2.91
CA LEU A 122 8.75 -4.58 2.73
C LEU A 122 10.01 -5.46 2.72
N PHE A 123 10.06 -6.50 3.56
CA PHE A 123 11.17 -7.44 3.57
C PHE A 123 11.35 -8.10 2.20
N GLU A 124 10.26 -8.58 1.60
CA GLU A 124 10.26 -9.14 0.24
C GLU A 124 10.66 -8.12 -0.83
N GLU A 125 10.28 -6.84 -0.67
CA GLU A 125 10.68 -5.77 -1.58
C GLU A 125 12.17 -5.44 -1.49
N VAL A 126 12.78 -5.52 -0.31
CA VAL A 126 14.24 -5.36 -0.14
C VAL A 126 14.98 -6.53 -0.82
N LEU A 127 14.47 -7.76 -0.71
CA LEU A 127 15.04 -8.90 -1.42
C LEU A 127 14.94 -8.73 -2.95
N ARG A 128 13.84 -8.14 -3.44
CA ARG A 128 13.57 -7.98 -4.87
C ARG A 128 14.26 -6.77 -5.52
N TYR A 129 14.29 -5.63 -4.83
CA TYR A 129 14.73 -4.34 -5.40
C TYR A 129 16.06 -3.84 -4.83
N GLY A 130 16.63 -4.53 -3.84
CA GLY A 130 17.90 -4.18 -3.22
C GLY A 130 17.74 -3.35 -1.96
N LYS A 131 18.74 -2.54 -1.62
CA LYS A 131 18.76 -1.75 -0.37
C LYS A 131 17.62 -0.73 -0.37
N LEU A 132 17.04 -0.41 0.79
CA LEU A 132 15.93 0.57 0.92
C LEU A 132 16.14 1.87 0.14
N ASP A 133 17.36 2.41 0.12
CA ASP A 133 17.70 3.65 -0.59
C ASP A 133 17.53 3.56 -2.11
N SER A 134 17.57 2.36 -2.70
CA SER A 134 17.37 2.18 -4.15
C SER A 134 15.92 2.38 -4.58
N PHE A 135 14.97 2.35 -3.64
CA PHE A 135 13.54 2.54 -3.90
C PHE A 135 12.83 3.36 -2.80
N ALA A 136 13.54 4.22 -2.07
CA ALA A 136 12.92 5.15 -1.13
C ALA A 136 12.50 6.45 -1.86
N ALA A 137 11.28 6.93 -1.62
CA ALA A 137 10.71 8.11 -2.28
C ALA A 137 11.31 9.46 -1.82
N PHE A 138 12.49 9.46 -1.19
CA PHE A 138 13.03 10.61 -0.46
C PHE A 138 13.19 11.88 -1.31
N LEU A 139 13.26 11.75 -2.64
CA LEU A 139 13.47 12.86 -3.57
C LEU A 139 12.21 13.40 -4.30
N PHE A 140 11.02 12.77 -4.19
CA PHE A 140 9.95 13.02 -5.17
C PHE A 140 8.58 13.44 -4.61
N LYS A 141 8.55 14.12 -3.46
CA LYS A 141 7.32 14.77 -2.98
C LYS A 141 6.67 15.68 -4.04
N ASN A 142 7.46 16.26 -4.95
CA ASN A 142 6.97 17.11 -6.04
C ASN A 142 6.49 16.36 -7.30
N PHE A 143 6.99 15.16 -7.58
CA PHE A 143 6.66 14.42 -8.81
C PHE A 143 5.26 13.79 -8.75
N LEU A 144 4.81 13.39 -7.56
CA LEU A 144 3.46 12.87 -7.38
C LEU A 144 2.39 13.94 -7.63
N GLY A 145 2.62 15.16 -7.14
CA GLY A 145 1.76 16.31 -7.45
C GLY A 145 1.74 16.63 -8.94
N TYR A 146 2.86 16.45 -9.64
CA TYR A 146 2.95 16.59 -11.09
C TYR A 146 2.16 15.50 -11.83
N LEU A 147 2.33 14.23 -11.46
CA LEU A 147 1.59 13.11 -12.03
C LEU A 147 0.08 13.22 -11.79
N LEU A 148 -0.34 13.63 -10.59
CA LEU A 148 -1.76 13.87 -10.27
C LEU A 148 -2.35 15.03 -11.08
N ARG A 149 -1.57 16.05 -11.42
CA ARG A 149 -2.00 17.13 -12.33
C ARG A 149 -2.18 16.61 -13.76
N LEU A 150 -1.28 15.76 -14.24
CA LEU A 150 -1.39 15.14 -15.56
C LEU A 150 -2.57 14.18 -15.66
N THR A 151 -2.85 13.38 -14.63
CA THR A 151 -4.03 12.50 -14.65
C THR A 151 -5.34 13.27 -14.58
N LYS A 152 -5.38 14.37 -13.80
CA LYS A 152 -6.55 15.26 -13.73
C LYS A 152 -6.80 16.05 -15.01
N SER A 153 -5.75 16.44 -15.75
CA SER A 153 -5.90 17.12 -17.04
C SER A 153 -6.43 16.17 -18.12
N LEU A 154 -6.05 14.90 -18.07
CA LEU A 154 -6.52 13.87 -19.01
C LEU A 154 -7.97 13.44 -18.77
N THR A 155 -8.49 13.57 -17.55
CA THR A 155 -9.90 13.30 -17.22
C THR A 155 -10.85 14.47 -17.50
N LYS A 156 -10.34 15.66 -17.86
CA LYS A 156 -11.16 16.86 -18.15
C LYS A 156 -11.46 17.08 -19.65
N GLN A 157 -11.06 16.15 -20.52
CA GLN A 157 -11.29 16.25 -21.97
C GLN A 157 -12.49 15.42 -22.48
N HIS A 158 -13.38 14.99 -21.59
CA HIS A 158 -14.68 14.42 -21.95
C HIS A 158 -15.78 15.04 -21.09
#